data_AF-A0A8B2I2V9-F1
#
_entry.id   AF-A0A8B2I2V9-F1
#
_cell.length_a   1.000
_cell.length_b   1.000
_cell.length_c   1.000
_cell.angle_alpha   90.00
_cell.angle_beta   90.00
_cell.angle_gamma   90.00
#
_symmetry.space_group_name_H-M   'P 1'
#
loop_
_entity.id
_entity.type
_entity.pdbx_description
1 polymer ?
#
loop_
_entity_poly.entity_id
_entity_poly.type
_entity_poly.pdbx_seq_one_letter_code
_entity_poly.pdbx_strand_id
1 'polypeptide(L)' 'MTENNPENYEKLHEDYNKLMNEYKELRDNDASDDEINQKRTQLDEKQKEITEIFSKITGKEQ' A
#
# COMPACT_ATOMS: atom_id res chain seq x y z
N MET A 1 17.83 8.43 6.13
CA MET A 1 17.62 7.36 7.12
C MET A 1 16.13 7.34 7.41
N THR A 2 15.37 6.42 6.83
CA THR A 2 13.94 6.32 7.11
C THR A 2 13.84 5.54 8.42
N GLU A 3 13.62 6.25 9.52
CA GLU A 3 13.41 5.65 10.83
C GLU A 3 12.25 4.67 10.74
N ASN A 4 12.47 3.44 11.22
CA ASN A 4 11.45 2.40 11.36
C ASN A 4 10.50 2.79 12.51
N ASN A 5 9.78 3.90 12.35
CA ASN A 5 8.94 4.49 13.37
C ASN A 5 7.47 4.07 13.16
N PRO A 6 6.70 3.80 14.23
CA PRO A 6 5.28 3.43 14.13
C PRO A 6 4.43 4.46 13.37
N GLU A 7 4.78 5.74 13.47
CA GLU A 7 4.11 6.82 12.73
C GLU A 7 4.24 6.68 11.21
N ASN A 8 5.37 6.12 10.74
CA ASN A 8 5.59 5.86 9.32
C ASN A 8 4.76 4.64 8.85
N TYR A 9 4.53 3.67 9.75
CA TYR A 9 3.67 2.51 9.47
C TYR A 9 2.19 2.90 9.37
N GLU A 10 1.71 3.75 10.29
CA GLU A 10 0.32 4.24 10.26
C GLU A 10 0.04 5.05 8.99
N LYS A 11 0.94 5.97 8.62
CA LYS A 11 0.83 6.73 7.37
C LYS A 11 0.81 5.84 6.12
N LEU A 12 1.61 4.77 6.08
CA LEU A 12 1.58 3.83 4.96
C LEU A 12 0.26 3.08 4.85
N HIS A 13 -0.35 2.72 5.98
CA HIS A 13 -1.70 2.13 6.00
C HIS A 13 -2.76 3.10 5.52
N GLU A 14 -2.67 4.38 5.90
CA GLU A 14 -3.57 5.43 5.37
C GLU A 14 -3.42 5.58 3.85
N ASP A 15 -2.18 5.67 3.35
CA ASP A 15 -1.90 5.76 1.91
C ASP A 15 -2.40 4.53 1.15
N TYR A 16 -2.22 3.33 1.71
CA TYR A 16 -2.73 2.08 1.14
C TYR A 16 -4.26 2.06 1.07
N ASN A 17 -4.94 2.47 2.15
CA ASN A 17 -6.40 2.56 2.19
C ASN A 17 -6.94 3.55 1.15
N LYS A 18 -6.26 4.68 0.98
CA LYS A 18 -6.61 5.67 -0.05
C LYS A 18 -6.48 5.08 -1.45
N LEU A 19 -5.35 4.43 -1.77
CA LEU A 19 -5.14 3.73 -3.04
C LEU A 19 -6.19 2.63 -3.29
N MET A 20 -6.60 1.93 -2.23
CA MET A 20 -7.62 0.88 -2.34
C MET A 20 -9.00 1.46 -2.64
N ASN A 21 -9.33 2.63 -2.09
CA ASN A 21 -10.56 3.34 -2.43
C ASN A 21 -10.53 3.81 -3.88
N GLU A 22 -9.42 4.41 -4.35
CA GLU A 22 -9.26 4.80 -5.75
C GLU A 22 -9.38 3.59 -6.70
N TYR A 23 -8.80 2.45 -6.35
CA TYR A 23 -8.95 1.20 -7.11
C TYR A 23 -10.41 0.73 -7.18
N LYS A 24 -11.15 0.80 -6.07
CA LYS A 24 -12.59 0.46 -6.06
C LYS A 24 -13.39 1.41 -6.93
N GLU A 25 -13.14 2.72 -6.82
CA GLU A 25 -13.81 3.72 -7.66
C GLU A 25 -13.53 3.47 -9.14
N LEU A 26 -12.30 3.16 -9.53
CA LEU A 26 -11.97 2.80 -10.91
C LEU A 26 -12.76 1.56 -11.38
N ARG A 27 -12.81 0.52 -10.55
CA ARG A 27 -13.57 -0.70 -10.86
C ARG A 27 -15.08 -0.44 -10.95
N ASP A 28 -15.62 0.42 -10.09
CA ASP A 28 -17.04 0.76 -10.05
C ASP A 28 -17.46 1.69 -11.21
N ASN A 29 -16.52 2.48 -11.76
CA ASN A 29 -16.75 3.37 -12.90
C ASN A 29 -16.39 2.74 -14.26
N ASP A 30 -16.21 1.41 -14.32
CA ASP A 30 -15.84 0.69 -15.56
C ASP A 30 -14.55 1.26 -16.21
N ALA A 31 -13.58 1.65 -15.37
CA ALA A 31 -12.29 2.14 -15.84
C ALA A 31 -11.56 1.07 -16.65
N SER A 32 -10.62 1.53 -17.47
CA SER A 32 -9.87 0.64 -18.34
C SER A 32 -9.00 -0.36 -17.56
N ASP A 33 -8.84 -1.56 -18.09
CA ASP A 33 -8.00 -2.61 -17.48
C ASP A 33 -6.57 -2.12 -17.21
N ASP A 34 -6.04 -1.22 -18.05
CA ASP A 34 -4.74 -0.57 -17.85
C ASP A 34 -4.70 0.27 -16.56
N GLU A 35 -5.70 1.12 -16.33
CA GLU A 35 -5.78 1.94 -15.11
C GLU A 35 -5.94 1.09 -13.85
N ILE A 36 -6.78 0.04 -13.93
CA ILE A 36 -6.98 -0.93 -12.87
C ILE A 36 -5.67 -1.66 -12.55
N ASN A 37 -4.94 -2.11 -13.57
CA ASN A 37 -3.65 -2.80 -13.40
C ASN A 37 -2.57 -1.87 -12.83
N GLN A 38 -2.53 -0.61 -13.24
CA GLN A 38 -1.61 0.39 -12.67
C GLN A 38 -1.89 0.59 -11.18
N LYS A 39 -3.15 0.76 -10.77
CA LYS A 39 -3.50 0.88 -9.35
C LYS A 39 -3.23 -0.40 -8.56
N ARG A 40 -3.49 -1.56 -9.14
CA ARG A 40 -3.15 -2.85 -8.50
C ARG A 40 -1.65 -2.98 -8.25
N THR A 41 -0.82 -2.54 -9.21
CA THR A 41 0.64 -2.56 -9.07
C THR A 41 1.10 -1.64 -7.94
N GLN A 42 0.54 -0.42 -7.84
CA GLN A 42 0.83 0.51 -6.74
C GLN A 42 0.41 -0.05 -5.38
N LEU A 43 -0.74 -0.74 -5.31
CA LEU A 43 -1.19 -1.44 -4.11
C LEU A 43 -0.21 -2.54 -3.69
N ASP A 44 0.26 -3.36 -4.62
CA ASP A 44 1.23 -4.43 -4.35
C ASP A 44 2.57 -3.86 -3.83
N GLU A 45 3.05 -2.76 -4.42
CA GLU A 45 4.27 -2.07 -3.95
C GLU A 45 4.09 -1.53 -2.52
N LYS A 46 2.97 -0.87 -2.25
CA LYS A 46 2.67 -0.35 -0.90
C LYS A 46 2.50 -1.47 0.14
N GLN A 47 1.87 -2.58 -0.24
CA GLN A 47 1.74 -3.75 0.63
C GLN A 47 3.12 -4.31 1.01
N LYS A 48 4.07 -4.35 0.06
CA LYS A 48 5.46 -4.75 0.33
C LYS A 48 6.14 -3.80 1.30
N GLU A 49 6.05 -2.49 1.08
CA GLU A 49 6.61 -1.48 2.01
C GLU A 49 6.05 -1.65 3.43
N ILE A 50 4.73 -1.80 3.56
CA ILE A 50 4.06 -2.06 4.85
C ILE A 50 4.62 -3.32 5.50
N THR A 51 4.76 -4.40 4.73
CA THR A 51 5.26 -5.69 5.23
C THR A 51 6.71 -5.56 5.68
N GLU A 52 7.57 -4.90 4.92
CA GLU A 52 8.96 -4.67 5.29
C GLU A 52 9.08 -3.85 6.57
N ILE A 53 8.30 -2.79 6.71
CA ILE A 53 8.30 -1.97 7.93
C ILE A 53 7.73 -2.75 9.11
N PHE A 54 6.65 -3.50 8.91
CA PHE A 54 6.09 -4.37 9.94
C PHE A 54 7.10 -5.41 10.43
N SER A 55 7.81 -6.08 9.52
CA SER A 55 8.87 -7.04 9.86
C SER A 55 10.00 -6.37 10.65
N LYS A 56 10.40 -5.15 10.26
CA LYS A 56 11.41 -4.36 10.98
C LYS A 56 10.94 -3.93 12.39
N ILE A 57 9.68 -3.53 12.54
CA ILE A 57 9.10 -3.16 13.85
C ILE A 57 8.97 -4.38 14.76
N THR A 58 8.49 -5.51 14.22
CA THR A 58 8.23 -6.71 15.01
C THR A 58 9.47 -7.57 15.25
N GLY A 59 10.61 -7.24 14.61
CA GLY A 59 11.84 -8.02 14.66
C GLY A 59 11.70 -9.42 14.05
N LYS A 60 10.62 -9.66 13.30
CA LYS A 60 10.41 -10.91 12.56
C LYS A 60 11.06 -10.74 11.19
N GLU A 61 12.35 -11.02 11.11
CA GLU A 61 12.97 -11.43 9.85
C GLU A 61 12.24 -12.71 9.40
N GLN A 62 11.58 -12.67 8.23
CA GLN A 62 11.04 -13.88 7.58
C GLN A 62 12.17 -14.64 6.89
#